data_AF-A0A0A2MD72-F1
#
_entry.id   AF-A0A0A2MD72-F1
#
_cell.length_a   1.000
_cell.length_b   1.000
_cell.length_c   1.000
_cell.angle_alpha   90.00
_cell.angle_beta   90.00
_cell.angle_gamma   90.00
#
_symmetry.space_group_name_H-M   'P 1'
#
loop_
_entity.id
_entity.type
_entity.pdbx_description
1 polymer ?
#
loop_
_entity_poly.entity_id
_entity_poly.type
_entity_poly.pdbx_seq_one_letter_code
_entity_poly.pdbx_strand_id
1 'polypeptide(L)' 'MPFYQKEKSKIRMVVLTKHGHENPVFYSPIQENAKPSIKIIEGMLKRIPKTLKMELVNVIRFYENGALIYEVK' A
#
# COMPACT_ATOMS: atom_id res chain seq x y z
N MET A 1 6.43 19.98 -4.35
CA MET A 1 5.18 19.20 -4.55
C MET A 1 5.19 18.02 -3.59
N PRO A 2 4.09 17.69 -2.90
CA PRO A 2 4.04 16.50 -2.05
C PRO A 2 4.22 15.24 -2.91
N PHE A 3 5.10 14.34 -2.47
CA PHE A 3 5.37 13.08 -3.18
C PHE A 3 4.28 12.03 -2.92
N TYR A 4 3.62 12.11 -1.76
CA TYR A 4 2.50 11.27 -1.32
C TYR A 4 1.35 12.18 -0.87
N GLN A 5 0.10 11.92 -1.29
CA GLN A 5 -1.05 12.70 -0.83
C GLN A 5 -2.31 11.83 -0.83
N LYS A 6 -2.92 11.64 0.34
CA LYS A 6 -4.04 10.71 0.58
C LYS A 6 -5.18 10.81 -0.45
N GLU A 7 -5.53 12.02 -0.86
CA GLU A 7 -6.64 12.28 -1.79
C GLU A 7 -6.24 12.22 -3.27
N LYS A 8 -4.95 12.34 -3.56
CA LYS A 8 -4.44 12.33 -4.94
C LYS A 8 -3.76 11.03 -5.32
N SER A 9 -3.33 10.23 -4.36
CA SER A 9 -2.69 8.93 -4.61
C SER A 9 -3.71 7.92 -5.14
N LYS A 10 -3.39 7.30 -6.28
CA LYS A 10 -4.25 6.31 -6.94
C LYS A 10 -4.49 5.05 -6.12
N ILE A 11 -3.45 4.55 -5.44
CA ILE A 11 -3.52 3.30 -4.67
C ILE A 11 -3.27 3.56 -3.19
N ARG A 12 -4.14 3.01 -2.35
CA ARG A 12 -3.99 2.93 -0.90
C ARG A 12 -3.68 1.49 -0.50
N MET A 13 -2.50 1.29 0.07
CA MET A 13 -2.07 0.01 0.63
C MET A 13 -2.34 0.01 2.14
N VAL A 14 -2.97 -1.05 2.63
CA VAL A 14 -3.27 -1.25 4.04
C VAL A 14 -2.65 -2.57 4.47
N VAL A 15 -1.76 -2.53 5.45
CA VAL A 15 -1.18 -3.72 6.04
C VAL A 15 -1.99 -4.08 7.27
N LEU A 16 -2.68 -5.21 7.24
CA LEU A 16 -3.36 -5.77 8.38
C LEU A 16 -2.37 -6.60 9.19
N THR A 17 -2.11 -6.16 10.41
CA THR A 17 -1.21 -6.84 11.34
C THR A 17 -1.99 -7.70 12.33
N LYS A 18 -1.27 -8.53 13.10
CA LYS A 18 -1.84 -9.35 14.17
C LYS A 18 -2.45 -8.47 15.28
N HIS A 19 -3.43 -9.04 15.99
CA HIS A 19 -4.12 -8.37 17.09
C HIS A 19 -3.14 -7.74 18.09
N GLY A 20 -3.36 -6.47 18.43
CA GLY A 20 -2.49 -5.69 19.32
C GLY A 20 -1.41 -4.87 18.60
N HIS A 21 -1.32 -4.94 17.28
CA HIS A 21 -0.44 -4.09 16.47
C HIS A 21 -1.25 -3.11 15.60
N GLU A 22 -0.68 -1.94 15.33
CA GLU A 22 -1.28 -0.97 14.43
C GLU A 22 -1.25 -1.47 12.98
N ASN A 23 -2.24 -1.04 12.19
CA ASN A 23 -2.33 -1.35 10.76
C ASN A 23 -1.76 -0.19 9.94
N PRO A 24 -0.49 -0.25 9.50
CA PRO A 24 0.10 0.85 8.76
C PRO A 24 -0.54 0.98 7.38
N VAL A 25 -0.76 2.23 6.98
CA VAL A 25 -1.35 2.61 5.69
C VAL A 25 -0.32 3.36 4.87
N PHE A 26 -0.11 2.91 3.64
CA PHE A 26 0.79 3.52 2.68
C PHE A 26 0.01 3.99 1.45
N TYR A 27 0.53 5.01 0.78
CA TYR A 27 -0.08 5.58 -0.40
C TYR A 27 0.88 5.49 -1.58
N SER A 28 0.36 5.28 -2.79
CA SER A 28 1.17 5.32 -4.00
C SER A 28 1.73 6.73 -4.24
N PRO A 29 2.92 6.86 -4.84
CA PRO A 29 3.42 8.16 -5.27
C PRO A 29 2.48 8.79 -6.31
N ILE A 30 2.22 10.08 -6.19
CA ILE A 30 1.28 10.80 -7.09
C ILE A 30 1.80 10.78 -8.54
N GLN A 31 3.13 10.84 -8.71
CA GLN A 31 3.80 10.79 -10.01
C GLN A 31 3.55 9.47 -10.75
N GLU A 32 3.28 8.40 -10.02
CA GLU A 32 3.07 7.06 -10.58
C GLU A 32 1.61 6.81 -10.94
N ASN A 33 0.69 7.74 -10.67
CA ASN A 33 -0.75 7.58 -10.94
C ASN A 33 -1.07 7.30 -12.43
N ALA A 34 -0.24 7.80 -13.35
CA ALA A 34 -0.38 7.55 -14.78
C ALA A 34 -0.05 6.09 -15.17
N LYS A 35 0.59 5.32 -14.28
CA LYS A 35 0.98 3.93 -14.55
C LYS A 35 -0.17 2.95 -14.30
N PRO A 36 -0.09 1.74 -14.90
CA PRO A 36 -0.99 0.64 -14.57
C PRO A 36 -0.87 0.25 -13.10
N SER A 37 -2.00 -0.06 -12.46
CA SER A 37 -2.09 -0.27 -11.03
C SER A 37 -1.18 -1.41 -10.53
N ILE A 38 -1.02 -2.46 -11.34
CA ILE A 38 -0.09 -3.58 -11.07
C ILE A 38 1.35 -3.10 -10.89
N LYS A 39 1.85 -2.24 -11.79
CA LYS A 39 3.24 -1.73 -11.69
C LYS A 39 3.44 -0.87 -10.45
N ILE A 40 2.41 -0.11 -10.06
CA ILE A 40 2.42 0.68 -8.84
C ILE A 40 2.46 -0.25 -7.62
N ILE A 41 1.62 -1.29 -7.59
CA ILE A 41 1.59 -2.30 -6.52
C ILE A 41 2.96 -2.98 -6.37
N GLU A 42 3.56 -3.43 -7.47
CA GLU A 42 4.91 -4.03 -7.44
C GLU A 42 5.96 -3.07 -6.87
N GLY A 43 5.91 -1.81 -7.28
CA GLY A 43 6.80 -0.76 -6.75
C GLY A 43 6.57 -0.50 -5.26
N MET A 44 5.32 -0.53 -4.81
CA MET A 44 4.96 -0.39 -3.39
C MET A 44 5.42 -1.58 -2.57
N LEU A 45 5.24 -2.81 -3.05
CA LEU A 45 5.71 -4.04 -2.40
C LEU A 45 7.23 -4.01 -2.22
N LYS A 46 7.98 -3.59 -3.24
CA LYS A 46 9.46 -3.45 -3.17
C LYS A 46 9.91 -2.37 -2.17
N ARG A 47 9.07 -1.38 -1.90
CA ARG A 47 9.33 -0.28 -0.96
C ARG A 47 8.80 -0.55 0.43
N ILE A 48 8.23 -1.73 0.69
CA ILE A 48 7.84 -2.11 2.04
C ILE A 48 9.09 -2.01 2.92
N PRO A 49 9.04 -1.19 3.99
CA PRO A 49 10.20 -1.03 4.85
C PRO A 49 10.59 -2.39 5.43
N LYS A 50 11.88 -2.74 5.43
CA LYS A 50 12.38 -3.95 6.10
C LYS A 50 12.07 -3.96 7.61
N THR A 51 11.78 -2.80 8.19
CA THR A 51 11.33 -2.65 9.58
C THR A 51 9.88 -3.09 9.78
N LEU A 52 9.10 -3.24 8.71
CA LEU A 52 7.81 -3.92 8.77
C LEU A 52 8.08 -5.39 9.05
N LYS A 53 7.80 -5.82 10.29
CA LYS A 53 7.95 -7.21 10.69
C LYS A 53 6.94 -8.05 9.93
N MET A 54 7.37 -8.65 8.82
CA MET A 54 6.52 -9.50 7.98
C MET A 54 5.85 -10.63 8.77
N GLU A 55 6.46 -11.07 9.88
CA GLU A 55 5.91 -12.07 10.81
C GLU A 55 4.65 -11.59 11.56
N LEU A 56 4.46 -10.28 11.68
CA LEU A 56 3.28 -9.65 12.26
C LEU A 56 2.24 -9.28 11.21
N VAL A 57 2.61 -9.31 9.93
CA VAL A 57 1.71 -9.02 8.82
C VAL A 57 0.85 -10.25 8.59
N ASN A 58 -0.45 -10.05 8.58
CA ASN A 58 -1.44 -11.10 8.32
C ASN A 58 -1.93 -11.04 6.87
N VAL A 59 -2.17 -9.81 6.37
CA VAL A 59 -2.64 -9.55 5.01
C VAL A 59 -2.22 -8.15 4.59
N ILE A 60 -1.85 -7.95 3.32
CA ILE A 60 -1.65 -6.65 2.70
C ILE A 60 -2.73 -6.45 1.63
N ARG A 61 -3.51 -5.38 1.75
CA ARG A 61 -4.59 -5.04 0.81
C ARG A 61 -4.28 -3.77 0.06
N PHE A 62 -4.53 -3.78 -1.25
CA PHE A 62 -4.39 -2.63 -2.13
C PHE A 62 -5.77 -2.20 -2.61
N TYR A 63 -6.08 -0.93 -2.38
CA TYR A 63 -7.33 -0.31 -2.77
C TYR A 63 -7.08 0.76 -3.81
N GLU A 64 -7.93 0.83 -4.83
CA GLU A 64 -7.98 1.91 -5.81
C GLU A 64 -9.40 2.44 -5.86
N ASN A 65 -9.58 3.76 -5.66
CA ASN A 65 -10.90 4.40 -5.57
C ASN A 65 -11.87 3.71 -4.58
N GLY A 66 -11.35 3.10 -3.51
CA GLY A 66 -12.14 2.37 -2.51
C GLY A 66 -12.44 0.90 -2.85
N ALA A 67 -12.15 0.44 -4.07
CA ALA A 67 -12.28 -0.96 -4.47
C ALA A 67 -10.99 -1.74 -4.15
N LEU A 68 -11.12 -2.95 -3.60
CA LEU A 68 -9.99 -3.86 -3.41
C LEU A 68 -9.55 -4.38 -4.77
N ILE A 69 -8.30 -4.11 -5.16
CA ILE A 69 -7.74 -4.53 -6.45
C ILE A 69 -6.72 -5.65 -6.30
N TYR A 70 -6.09 -5.78 -5.14
CA TYR A 70 -5.09 -6.82 -4.90
C TYR A 70 -4.94 -7.12 -3.41
N GLU A 71 -4.68 -8.38 -3.07
CA GLU A 71 -4.41 -8.86 -1.72
C GLU A 71 -3.20 -9.78 -1.74
N VAL A 72 -2.32 -9.62 -0.75
CA VAL A 72 -1.19 -10.52 -0.48
C VAL A 72 -1.37 -11.09 0.92
N LYS A 73 -1.33 -12.42 1.04
CA LYS A 73 -1.34 -13.15 2.31
C LYS A 73 0.07 -13.59 2.67
#